data_AF-A0A941ZFH2-F1
#
_entry.id   AF-A0A941ZFH2-F1
#
_cell.length_a   1.000
_cell.length_b   1.000
_cell.length_c   1.000
_cell.angle_alpha   90.00
_cell.angle_beta   90.00
_cell.angle_gamma   90.00
#
_symmetry.space_group_name_H-M   'P 1'
#
loop_
_entity.id
_entity.type
_entity.pdbx_description
1 polymer ?
#
loop_
_entity_poly.entity_id
_entity_poly.type
_entity_poly.pdbx_seq_one_letter_code
_entity_poly.pdbx_strand_id
1 'polypeptide(L)'
;MALVACKECGKEVSTEAKSCPNCGAKPPKKPSMIVRVGGGIILASLAAAFFMGAGGSKEASKPAISVPVSEQQKKEFAEKEKKDKAEKAASENRFQLVVAAAGALKSAMREPDSTQWDSIMSNDSGSVICFQYRGKNGFGGVNVEHAVYAGGKFSQKKASWNKHCAGKTMNDMTYARRAL
;
A
#
# COMPACT_ATOMS: atom_id res chain seq x y z
N MET A 1 37.87 28.11 -24.22
CA MET A 1 37.78 27.65 -22.82
C MET A 1 36.65 28.42 -22.16
N ALA A 2 35.66 27.73 -21.58
CA ALA A 2 34.56 28.40 -20.88
C ALA A 2 34.88 28.45 -19.38
N LEU A 3 34.89 29.65 -18.81
CA LEU A 3 34.99 29.84 -17.37
C LEU A 3 33.57 29.83 -16.78
N VAL A 4 33.39 29.14 -15.65
CA VAL A 4 32.15 29.15 -14.88
C VAL A 4 32.45 29.60 -13.46
N ALA A 5 31.54 30.37 -12.88
CA ALA A 5 31.66 30.78 -11.49
C ALA A 5 31.54 29.56 -10.57
N CYS A 6 32.48 29.40 -9.64
CA CYS A 6 32.38 28.40 -8.59
C CYS A 6 31.18 28.74 -7.69
N LYS A 7 30.31 27.75 -7.43
CA LYS A 7 29.12 27.95 -6.58
C LYS A 7 29.46 28.28 -5.12
N GLU A 8 30.66 27.89 -4.66
CA GLU A 8 31.08 28.09 -3.27
C GLU A 8 31.86 29.40 -3.09
N CYS A 9 32.84 29.68 -3.95
CA CYS A 9 33.72 30.85 -3.78
C CYS A 9 33.50 31.98 -4.79
N GLY A 10 32.59 31.82 -5.76
CA GLY A 10 32.26 32.83 -6.77
C GLY A 10 33.34 33.08 -7.82
N LYS A 11 34.57 32.60 -7.62
CA LYS A 11 35.68 32.80 -8.57
C LYS A 11 35.49 31.98 -9.84
N GLU A 12 36.03 32.50 -10.94
CA GLU A 12 36.00 31.85 -12.25
C GLU A 12 36.88 30.61 -12.28
N VAL A 13 36.31 29.48 -12.72
CA VAL A 13 37.00 28.19 -12.83
C VAL A 13 36.74 27.59 -14.21
N SER A 14 37.76 27.01 -14.82
CA SER A 14 37.61 26.28 -16.08
C SER A 14 36.64 25.11 -15.93
N THR A 15 35.74 24.93 -16.91
CA THR A 15 34.79 23.81 -16.93
C THR A 15 35.44 22.43 -17.05
N GLU A 16 36.74 22.37 -17.33
CA GLU A 16 37.54 21.14 -17.43
C GLU A 16 38.35 20.85 -16.16
N ALA A 17 38.39 21.77 -15.19
CA ALA A 17 39.11 21.56 -13.94
C ALA A 17 38.43 20.46 -13.09
N LYS A 18 39.22 19.54 -12.53
CA LYS A 18 38.69 18.46 -11.67
C LYS A 18 38.09 19.01 -10.35
N SER A 19 38.68 20.08 -9.84
CA SER A 19 38.25 20.80 -8.62
C SER A 19 38.62 22.28 -8.75
N CYS A 20 37.89 23.15 -8.04
CA CYS A 20 38.22 24.57 -7.94
C CYS A 20 39.57 24.76 -7.23
N PRO A 21 40.55 25.49 -7.80
CA PRO A 21 41.84 25.72 -7.15
C PRO A 21 41.76 26.68 -5.95
N ASN A 22 40.68 27.46 -5.82
CA ASN A 22 40.52 28.43 -4.73
C ASN A 22 39.79 27.88 -3.50
N CYS A 23 38.90 26.90 -3.66
CA CYS A 23 38.13 26.35 -2.53
C CYS A 23 37.97 24.83 -2.54
N GLY A 24 38.53 24.12 -3.53
CA GLY A 24 38.44 22.66 -3.65
C GLY A 24 37.10 22.10 -4.13
N ALA A 25 36.06 22.93 -4.26
CA ALA A 25 34.73 22.47 -4.67
C ALA A 25 34.71 21.92 -6.10
N LYS A 26 33.93 20.85 -6.33
CA LYS A 26 33.76 20.27 -7.67
C LYS A 26 32.96 21.24 -8.55
N PRO A 27 33.44 21.62 -9.74
CA PRO A 27 32.72 22.57 -10.57
C PRO A 27 31.40 21.97 -11.08
N PRO A 28 30.36 22.80 -11.26
CA PRO A 28 29.08 22.34 -11.77
C PRO A 28 29.23 21.84 -13.21
N LYS A 29 28.85 20.58 -13.46
CA LYS A 29 28.87 20.00 -14.81
C LYS A 29 27.76 20.62 -15.65
N LYS A 30 28.07 20.99 -16.91
CA LYS A 30 27.05 21.37 -17.89
C LYS A 30 26.11 20.18 -18.11
N PRO A 31 24.78 20.38 -18.16
CA PRO A 31 23.87 19.29 -18.48
C PRO A 31 24.22 18.73 -19.87
N SER A 32 24.33 17.41 -19.97
CA SER A 32 24.61 16.70 -21.22
C SER A 32 23.56 17.06 -22.27
N MET A 33 23.94 17.08 -23.56
CA MET A 33 23.03 17.39 -24.67
C MET A 33 21.76 16.50 -24.64
N ILE A 34 21.88 15.27 -24.12
CA ILE A 34 20.78 14.34 -23.88
C ILE A 34 19.74 14.89 -22.89
N VAL A 35 20.17 15.58 -21.82
CA VAL A 35 19.25 16.20 -20.85
C VAL A 35 18.55 17.42 -21.44
N ARG A 36 19.24 18.18 -22.31
CA ARG A 36 18.63 19.31 -23.03
C ARG A 36 17.60 18.86 -24.07
N VAL A 37 17.94 17.85 -24.87
CA VAL A 37 17.05 17.31 -25.90
C VAL A 37 15.89 16.55 -25.27
N GLY A 38 16.15 15.69 -24.28
CA GLY A 38 15.12 14.95 -23.55
C GLY A 38 14.16 15.86 -22.77
N GLY A 39 14.68 16.88 -22.09
CA GLY A 39 13.85 17.88 -21.39
C GLY A 39 12.98 18.70 -22.35
N GLY A 40 13.52 19.05 -23.52
CA GLY A 40 12.76 19.74 -24.58
C GLY A 40 11.62 18.88 -25.15
N ILE A 41 11.87 17.59 -25.38
CA ILE A 41 10.86 16.64 -25.89
C ILE A 41 9.75 16.42 -24.87
N ILE A 42 10.06 16.32 -23.58
CA ILE A 42 9.07 16.15 -22.51
C ILE A 42 8.21 17.40 -22.32
N LEU A 43 8.82 18.60 -22.40
CA LEU A 43 8.06 19.86 -22.35
C LEU A 43 7.17 20.04 -23.59
N ALA A 44 7.67 19.67 -24.78
CA ALA A 44 6.90 19.74 -26.01
C ALA A 44 5.72 18.75 -26.03
N SER A 45 5.88 17.54 -25.47
CA SER A 45 4.80 16.55 -25.38
C SER A 45 3.73 16.93 -24.35
N LEU A 46 4.11 17.54 -23.22
CA LEU A 46 3.15 18.09 -22.26
C LEU A 46 2.41 19.31 -22.82
N ALA A 47 3.09 20.19 -23.56
CA ALA A 47 2.45 21.30 -24.26
C ALA A 47 1.50 20.82 -25.37
N ALA A 48 1.88 19.80 -26.13
CA ALA A 48 1.03 19.19 -27.14
C ALA A 48 -0.22 18.55 -26.52
N ALA A 49 -0.09 17.84 -25.39
CA ALA A 49 -1.23 17.25 -24.67
C ALA A 49 -2.20 18.32 -24.11
N PHE A 50 -1.68 19.50 -23.74
CA PHE A 50 -2.51 20.62 -23.29
C PHE A 50 -3.24 21.33 -24.45
N PHE A 51 -2.64 21.39 -25.64
CA PHE A 51 -3.27 21.96 -26.85
C PHE A 51 -4.20 20.98 -27.60
N MET A 52 -3.99 19.65 -27.49
CA MET A 52 -4.85 18.62 -28.11
C MET A 52 -6.09 18.25 -27.27
N GLY A 53 -6.32 18.94 -26.15
CA GLY A 53 -7.49 18.74 -25.27
C GLY A 53 -8.82 19.29 -25.80
N ALA A 54 -8.85 19.89 -26.99
CA ALA A 54 -10.07 20.34 -27.66
C ALA A 54 -10.09 19.87 -29.12
N GLY A 55 -10.65 18.69 -29.38
CA GLY A 55 -11.11 18.32 -30.72
C GLY A 55 -10.91 16.86 -31.11
N GLY A 56 -12.03 16.17 -31.31
CA GLY A 56 -12.18 15.23 -32.43
C GLY A 56 -11.80 13.78 -32.18
N SER A 57 -12.84 13.00 -31.94
CA SER A 57 -13.05 11.62 -32.40
C SER A 57 -12.09 11.13 -33.50
N LYS A 58 -11.31 10.09 -33.18
CA LYS A 58 -10.97 9.02 -34.14
C LYS A 58 -11.09 7.66 -33.46
N GLU A 59 -12.11 6.93 -33.90
CA GLU A 59 -12.29 5.51 -33.68
C GLU A 59 -11.01 4.76 -34.04
N ALA A 60 -10.40 4.12 -33.04
CA ALA A 60 -9.44 3.07 -33.25
C ALA A 60 -10.22 1.80 -33.65
N SER A 61 -10.05 1.43 -34.91
CA SER A 61 -10.50 0.17 -35.50
C SER A 61 -10.10 -1.01 -34.61
N LYS A 62 -11.12 -1.64 -34.03
CA LYS A 62 -11.05 -2.90 -33.27
C LYS A 62 -10.75 -4.04 -34.26
N PRO A 63 -9.78 -4.94 -34.01
CA PRO A 63 -9.72 -6.18 -34.77
C PRO A 63 -10.93 -7.03 -34.36
N ALA A 64 -11.93 -7.08 -35.24
CA ALA A 64 -13.10 -7.91 -35.08
C ALA A 64 -12.72 -9.37 -35.36
N ILE A 65 -12.24 -10.05 -34.33
CA ILE A 65 -12.47 -11.49 -34.18
C ILE A 65 -13.88 -11.58 -33.56
N SER A 66 -14.91 -11.63 -34.41
CA SER A 66 -16.29 -11.87 -33.99
C SER A 66 -16.47 -13.35 -33.70
N VAL A 67 -15.97 -13.81 -32.55
CA VAL A 67 -16.52 -15.01 -31.93
C VAL A 67 -17.84 -14.56 -31.28
N PRO A 68 -19.00 -15.11 -31.67
CA PRO A 68 -20.25 -14.80 -31.01
C PRO A 68 -20.17 -15.33 -29.57
N VAL A 69 -19.80 -14.44 -28.63
CA VAL A 69 -19.86 -14.72 -27.20
C VAL A 69 -21.30 -15.09 -26.89
N SER A 70 -21.51 -16.33 -26.46
CA SER A 70 -22.84 -16.87 -26.22
C SER A 70 -23.53 -16.07 -25.12
N GLU A 71 -24.86 -16.02 -25.17
CA GLU A 71 -25.63 -15.33 -24.13
C GLU A 71 -25.37 -15.90 -22.72
N GLN A 72 -24.95 -17.17 -22.67
CA GLN A 72 -24.51 -17.85 -21.44
C GLN A 72 -23.21 -17.26 -20.89
N GLN A 73 -22.22 -16.99 -21.73
CA GLN A 73 -20.95 -16.37 -21.32
C GLN A 73 -21.15 -14.94 -20.80
N LYS A 74 -22.11 -14.20 -21.35
CA LYS A 74 -22.46 -12.86 -20.84
C LYS A 74 -23.09 -12.91 -19.45
N LYS A 75 -23.99 -13.88 -19.21
CA LYS A 75 -24.63 -14.09 -17.90
C LYS A 75 -23.61 -14.52 -16.84
N GLU A 76 -22.70 -15.43 -17.19
CA GLU A 76 -21.64 -15.90 -16.30
C GLU A 76 -20.65 -14.79 -15.93
N PHE A 77 -20.21 -13.97 -16.89
CA PHE A 77 -19.34 -12.84 -16.63
C PHE A 77 -20.02 -11.80 -15.72
N ALA A 78 -21.29 -11.49 -15.95
CA ALA A 78 -22.05 -10.56 -15.12
C ALA A 78 -22.27 -11.10 -13.69
N GLU A 79 -22.49 -12.41 -13.52
CA GLU A 79 -22.60 -13.02 -12.19
C GLU A 79 -21.26 -13.03 -11.46
N LYS A 80 -20.17 -13.35 -12.15
CA LYS A 80 -18.81 -13.30 -11.60
C LYS A 80 -18.43 -11.89 -11.13
N GLU A 81 -18.71 -10.87 -11.94
CA GLU A 81 -18.45 -9.48 -11.56
C GLU A 81 -19.24 -9.06 -10.32
N LYS A 82 -20.49 -9.51 -10.19
CA LYS A 82 -21.31 -9.27 -8.98
C LYS A 82 -20.74 -9.96 -7.75
N LYS A 83 -20.30 -11.22 -7.88
CA LYS A 83 -19.66 -11.98 -6.79
C LYS A 83 -18.36 -11.33 -6.34
N ASP A 84 -17.49 -10.94 -7.28
CA ASP A 84 -16.22 -10.28 -6.99
C ASP A 84 -16.44 -8.93 -6.27
N LYS A 85 -17.45 -8.15 -6.68
CA LYS A 85 -17.81 -6.89 -6.01
C LYS A 85 -18.33 -7.13 -4.60
N ALA A 86 -19.21 -8.11 -4.42
CA ALA A 86 -19.75 -8.46 -3.11
C ALA A 86 -18.66 -8.98 -2.16
N GLU A 87 -17.74 -9.82 -2.66
CA GLU A 87 -16.62 -10.35 -1.89
C GLU A 87 -15.64 -9.25 -1.48
N LYS A 88 -15.31 -8.32 -2.39
CA LYS A 88 -14.47 -7.16 -2.07
C LYS A 88 -15.11 -6.28 -0.99
N ALA A 89 -16.41 -6.00 -1.11
CA ALA A 89 -17.14 -5.22 -0.10
C ALA A 89 -17.19 -5.94 1.26
N ALA A 90 -17.40 -7.26 1.26
CA ALA A 90 -17.38 -8.08 2.47
C ALA A 90 -15.98 -8.13 3.11
N SER A 91 -14.92 -8.27 2.30
CA SER A 91 -13.53 -8.25 2.74
C SER A 91 -13.14 -6.90 3.36
N GLU A 92 -13.53 -5.79 2.73
CA GLU A 92 -13.30 -4.44 3.27
C GLU A 92 -14.02 -4.26 4.61
N ASN A 93 -15.30 -4.60 4.70
CA ASN A 93 -16.05 -4.52 5.95
C ASN A 93 -15.42 -5.38 7.06
N ARG A 94 -14.99 -6.60 6.71
CA ARG A 94 -14.28 -7.50 7.64
C ARG A 94 -12.97 -6.87 8.11
N PHE A 95 -12.19 -6.28 7.20
CA PHE A 95 -10.95 -5.58 7.55
C PHE A 95 -11.19 -4.45 8.53
N GLN A 96 -12.19 -3.59 8.29
CA GLN A 96 -12.54 -2.49 9.18
C GLN A 96 -12.94 -2.98 10.58
N LEU A 97 -13.75 -4.04 10.68
CA LEU A 97 -14.11 -4.65 11.96
C LEU A 97 -12.89 -5.24 12.69
N VAL A 98 -11.99 -5.88 11.95
CA VAL A 98 -10.75 -6.44 12.52
C VAL A 98 -9.83 -5.35 13.05
N VAL A 99 -9.60 -4.28 12.28
CA VAL A 99 -8.78 -3.15 12.72
C VAL A 99 -9.38 -2.49 13.96
N ALA A 100 -10.70 -2.26 13.97
CA ALA A 100 -11.39 -1.68 15.11
C ALA A 100 -11.27 -2.56 16.37
N ALA A 101 -11.51 -3.87 16.24
CA ALA A 101 -11.39 -4.80 17.37
C ALA A 101 -9.94 -4.93 17.84
N ALA A 102 -8.98 -5.03 16.93
CA ALA A 102 -7.56 -5.14 17.28
C ALA A 102 -7.05 -3.85 17.95
N GLY A 103 -7.48 -2.68 17.47
CA GLY A 103 -7.19 -1.39 18.09
C GLY A 103 -7.78 -1.29 19.51
N ALA A 104 -9.03 -1.71 19.69
CA ALA A 104 -9.67 -1.78 21.00
C ALA A 104 -8.91 -2.72 21.96
N LEU A 105 -8.52 -3.91 21.48
CA LEU A 105 -7.73 -4.87 22.25
C LEU A 105 -6.37 -4.28 22.63
N LYS A 106 -5.62 -3.71 21.67
CA LYS A 106 -4.32 -3.06 21.90
C LYS A 106 -4.43 -1.96 22.95
N SER A 107 -5.47 -1.12 22.88
CA SER A 107 -5.67 -0.02 23.83
C SER A 107 -6.00 -0.50 25.25
N ALA A 108 -6.57 -1.69 25.39
CA ALA A 108 -6.87 -2.29 26.70
C ALA A 108 -5.65 -3.01 27.31
N MET A 109 -4.55 -3.18 26.57
CA MET A 109 -3.35 -3.83 27.08
C MET A 109 -2.56 -2.90 28.00
N ARG A 110 -1.82 -3.49 28.94
CA ARG A 110 -1.05 -2.74 29.94
C ARG A 110 0.02 -1.84 29.30
N GLU A 111 0.72 -2.37 28.30
CA GLU A 111 1.70 -1.64 27.48
C GLU A 111 1.33 -1.81 25.99
N PRO A 112 0.44 -0.95 25.45
CA PRO A 112 -0.11 -1.08 24.10
C PRO A 112 0.96 -1.17 23.00
N ASP A 113 2.05 -0.41 23.14
CA ASP A 113 3.13 -0.34 22.15
C ASP A 113 4.05 -1.56 22.15
N SER A 114 3.96 -2.41 23.18
CA SER A 114 4.71 -3.67 23.24
C SER A 114 4.04 -4.82 22.46
N THR A 115 2.82 -4.59 21.97
CA THR A 115 1.99 -5.61 21.33
C THR A 115 2.61 -6.08 20.01
N GLN A 116 2.91 -7.37 19.93
CA GLN A 116 3.27 -8.03 18.67
C GLN A 116 2.16 -8.98 18.26
N TRP A 117 1.56 -8.73 17.09
CA TRP A 117 0.53 -9.59 16.53
C TRP A 117 1.15 -10.79 15.82
N ASP A 118 0.97 -11.97 16.41
CA ASP A 118 1.40 -13.24 15.83
C ASP A 118 0.39 -13.74 14.80
N SER A 119 -0.90 -13.74 15.16
CA SER A 119 -1.98 -14.03 14.22
C SER A 119 -3.24 -13.23 14.54
N ILE A 120 -3.92 -12.81 13.49
CA ILE A 120 -5.27 -12.24 13.56
C ILE A 120 -6.12 -13.00 12.55
N MET A 121 -7.21 -13.58 13.00
CA MET A 121 -8.08 -14.40 12.15
C MET A 121 -9.53 -13.96 12.31
N SER A 122 -10.31 -14.04 11.24
CA SER A 122 -11.73 -13.67 11.26
C SER A 122 -12.60 -14.66 10.50
N ASN A 123 -13.83 -14.87 10.97
CA ASN A 123 -14.84 -15.53 10.15
C ASN A 123 -15.28 -14.62 9.00
N ASP A 124 -16.14 -15.14 8.11
CA ASP A 124 -16.49 -14.42 6.89
C ASP A 124 -17.23 -13.10 7.15
N SER A 125 -18.01 -13.03 8.23
CA SER A 125 -18.79 -11.83 8.58
C SER A 125 -18.04 -10.81 9.44
N GLY A 126 -16.84 -11.13 9.96
CA GLY A 126 -16.16 -10.26 10.94
C GLY A 126 -16.76 -10.28 12.35
N SER A 127 -17.77 -11.12 12.61
CA SER A 127 -18.45 -11.19 13.92
C SER A 127 -17.69 -12.00 14.96
N VAL A 128 -16.74 -12.82 14.52
CA VAL A 128 -15.83 -13.59 15.37
C VAL A 128 -14.40 -13.30 14.91
N ILE A 129 -13.59 -12.72 15.80
CA ILE A 129 -12.20 -12.39 15.52
C ILE A 129 -11.32 -13.03 16.59
N CYS A 130 -10.27 -13.72 16.18
CA CYS A 130 -9.37 -14.46 17.03
C CYS A 130 -7.97 -13.83 16.92
N PHE A 131 -7.37 -13.57 18.07
CA PHE A 131 -6.06 -12.93 18.19
C PHE A 131 -5.10 -13.85 18.92
N GLN A 132 -3.88 -13.97 18.39
CA GLN A 132 -2.71 -14.40 19.17
C GLN A 132 -1.69 -13.28 19.11
N TYR A 133 -1.20 -12.89 20.28
CA TYR A 133 -0.30 -11.77 20.40
C TYR A 133 0.69 -11.98 21.54
N ARG A 134 1.77 -11.23 21.47
CA ARG A 134 2.73 -11.07 22.56
C ARG A 134 2.62 -9.68 23.15
N GLY A 135 2.66 -9.56 24.46
CA GLY A 135 2.64 -8.28 25.15
C GLY A 135 3.45 -8.31 26.43
N LYS A 136 3.98 -7.15 26.84
CA LYS A 136 4.68 -7.05 28.13
C LYS A 136 3.70 -7.17 29.29
N ASN A 137 4.12 -7.89 30.30
CA ASN A 137 3.40 -8.08 31.55
C ASN A 137 3.93 -7.13 32.65
N GLY A 138 3.27 -7.10 33.80
CA GLY A 138 3.65 -6.23 34.92
C GLY A 138 4.98 -6.56 35.60
N PHE A 139 5.64 -7.66 35.21
CA PHE A 139 6.93 -8.12 35.74
C PHE A 139 8.09 -7.87 34.75
N GLY A 140 7.84 -7.13 33.67
CA GLY A 140 8.85 -6.83 32.64
C GLY A 140 9.12 -7.98 31.65
N GLY A 141 8.40 -9.09 31.75
CA GLY A 141 8.45 -10.20 30.80
C GLY A 141 7.45 -10.03 29.66
N VAL A 142 7.58 -10.84 28.61
CA VAL A 142 6.64 -10.89 27.48
C VAL A 142 5.84 -12.19 27.54
N ASN A 143 4.51 -12.08 27.58
CA ASN A 143 3.61 -13.23 27.56
C ASN A 143 3.06 -13.45 26.14
N VAL A 144 2.90 -14.71 25.75
CA VAL A 144 2.08 -15.09 24.60
C VAL A 144 0.65 -15.29 25.10
N GLU A 145 -0.29 -14.55 24.53
CA GLU A 145 -1.69 -14.55 24.93
C GLU A 145 -2.60 -14.73 23.71
N HIS A 146 -3.87 -15.01 24.01
CA HIS A 146 -4.92 -15.07 23.00
C HIS A 146 -6.17 -14.34 23.48
N ALA A 147 -6.91 -13.78 22.52
CA ALA A 147 -8.20 -13.18 22.77
C ALA A 147 -9.17 -13.55 21.65
N VAL A 148 -10.45 -13.65 22.01
CA VAL A 148 -11.56 -13.86 21.09
C VAL A 148 -12.52 -12.70 21.24
N TYR A 149 -12.81 -12.02 20.14
CA TYR A 149 -13.91 -11.08 20.03
C TYR A 149 -15.11 -11.80 19.42
N ALA A 150 -16.19 -11.94 20.17
CA ALA A 150 -17.42 -12.56 19.70
C ALA A 150 -18.63 -11.96 20.42
N GLY A 151 -19.71 -11.67 19.68
CA GLY A 151 -20.92 -11.07 20.26
C GLY A 151 -20.67 -9.72 20.94
N GLY A 152 -19.73 -8.93 20.42
CA GLY A 152 -19.39 -7.62 20.95
C GLY A 152 -18.50 -7.60 22.19
N LYS A 153 -17.95 -8.76 22.61
CA LYS A 153 -17.15 -8.88 23.83
C LYS A 153 -15.83 -9.59 23.58
N PHE A 154 -14.80 -9.16 24.30
CA PHE A 154 -13.52 -9.87 24.36
C PHE A 154 -13.52 -10.96 25.43
N SER A 155 -12.83 -12.06 25.13
CA SER A 155 -12.60 -13.16 26.05
C SER A 155 -11.22 -13.76 25.83
N GLN A 156 -10.41 -13.84 26.88
CA GLN A 156 -9.10 -14.52 26.88
C GLN A 156 -9.20 -15.97 27.40
N LYS A 157 -10.41 -16.50 27.58
CA LYS A 157 -10.60 -17.85 28.10
C LYS A 157 -10.32 -18.89 27.03
N LYS A 158 -9.53 -19.91 27.38
CA LYS A 158 -9.26 -21.09 26.52
C LYS A 158 -10.55 -21.76 26.00
N ALA A 159 -11.61 -21.80 26.81
CA ALA A 159 -12.91 -22.34 26.40
C ALA A 159 -13.53 -21.55 25.23
N SER A 160 -13.39 -20.21 25.25
CA SER A 160 -13.86 -19.34 24.17
C SER A 160 -13.01 -19.52 22.92
N TRP A 161 -11.69 -19.63 23.08
CA TRP A 161 -10.77 -19.95 21.99
C TRP A 161 -11.12 -21.27 21.30
N ASN A 162 -11.31 -22.34 22.06
CA ASN A 162 -11.65 -23.65 21.51
C ASN A 162 -13.01 -23.67 20.79
N LYS A 163 -13.97 -22.88 21.30
CA LYS A 163 -15.30 -22.78 20.70
C LYS A 163 -15.28 -22.05 19.36
N HIS A 164 -14.50 -20.97 19.26
CA HIS A 164 -14.60 -20.01 18.15
C HIS A 164 -13.42 -20.05 17.16
N CYS A 165 -12.25 -20.52 17.60
CA CYS A 165 -11.00 -20.35 16.84
C CYS A 165 -10.31 -21.68 16.54
N ALA A 166 -10.12 -22.54 17.55
CA ALA A 166 -9.35 -23.78 17.37
C ALA A 166 -10.02 -24.73 16.37
N GLY A 167 -9.27 -25.16 15.35
CA GLY A 167 -9.75 -26.08 14.32
C GLY A 167 -10.84 -25.51 13.41
N LYS A 168 -11.04 -24.18 13.41
CA LYS A 168 -11.98 -23.51 12.51
C LYS A 168 -11.24 -22.95 11.29
N THR A 169 -11.86 -23.08 10.12
CA THR A 169 -11.41 -22.39 8.92
C THR A 169 -11.77 -20.92 9.06
N MET A 170 -10.75 -20.07 9.10
CA MET A 170 -10.87 -18.63 9.30
C MET A 170 -10.00 -17.91 8.28
N ASN A 171 -10.39 -16.70 7.92
CA ASN A 171 -9.60 -15.82 7.06
C ASN A 171 -8.41 -15.28 7.85
N ASP A 172 -7.19 -15.41 7.31
CA ASP A 172 -6.01 -14.75 7.88
C ASP A 172 -6.10 -13.25 7.61
N MET A 173 -6.14 -12.49 8.70
CA MET A 173 -6.24 -11.03 8.72
C MET A 173 -5.01 -10.41 9.41
N THR A 174 -3.92 -11.16 9.58
CA THR A 174 -2.70 -10.71 10.27
C THR A 174 -2.09 -9.46 9.61
N TYR A 175 -2.34 -9.26 8.32
CA TYR A 175 -1.93 -8.04 7.61
C TYR A 175 -2.58 -6.75 8.16
N ALA A 176 -3.72 -6.85 8.87
CA ALA A 176 -4.39 -5.72 9.53
C ALA A 176 -3.52 -5.02 10.56
N ARG A 177 -2.48 -5.68 11.09
CA ARG A 177 -1.49 -5.07 11.99
C ARG A 177 -0.78 -3.84 11.40
N ARG A 178 -0.78 -3.68 10.07
CA ARG A 178 -0.20 -2.50 9.41
C ARG A 178 -1.03 -1.22 9.64
N ALA A 179 -2.26 -1.36 10.11
CA ALA A 179 -3.17 -0.26 10.40
C ALA A 179 -3.36 -0.01 11.91
N LEU A 180 -2.56 -0.65 12.77
CA LEU A 180 -2.65 -0.60 14.25
C LEU A 180 -1.45 0.08 14.88
#